data_AF-A0A415SUR4-F1
#
_entry.id   AF-A0A415SUR4-F1
#
_cell.length_a   1.000
_cell.length_b   1.000
_cell.length_c   1.000
_cell.angle_alpha   90.00
_cell.angle_beta   90.00
_cell.angle_gamma   90.00
#
_symmetry.space_group_name_H-M   'P 1'
#
loop_
_entity.id
_entity.type
_entity.pdbx_description
1 polymer ?
#
loop_
_entity_poly.entity_id
_entity_poly.type
_entity_poly.pdbx_seq_one_letter_code
_entity_poly.pdbx_strand_id
1 'polypeptide(L)'
;MKIKSLFLGLTFSVSLYAADKYSNPVIDYSLPDPSIIKGEDGYFYLYATEDIRNLPIHRSKDLVNWEFVGTAFTDATRPDFEPEGGIWAPDINKIGDKYVLYYSMSVWGGEWTCGIGCAVSDRPEGPFKDCGMMFRSNGIKVQNSIDPFYIEDNGHKYLFWGSFRGIYAIELSEDGLSLKSGSSPVQIAGTAYEGTYIHKRGGYYYMFASIGSCCEGLKSTYTTVVGRSTSLFGPYLDKKGQSMMDNHHEILIHKNDSFVGTGHNSEIVSDNAGTDWLFYHAVSVANPDGRVLMLDKIDWIDGWPSVEGNSPSVKSEKPRF
;
A
#
# COMPACT_ATOMS: atom_id res chain seq x y z
N MET A 1 -36.12 12.27 67.88
CA MET A 1 -35.98 11.04 67.08
C MET A 1 -35.06 11.37 65.90
N LYS A 2 -33.81 10.89 65.91
CA LYS A 2 -32.76 11.28 64.93
C LYS A 2 -32.84 10.41 63.68
N ILE A 3 -33.04 11.02 62.52
CA ILE A 3 -32.96 10.36 61.21
C ILE A 3 -31.49 10.41 60.77
N LYS A 4 -30.88 9.25 60.51
CA LYS A 4 -29.56 9.13 59.88
C LYS A 4 -29.77 8.79 58.40
N SER A 5 -29.40 9.71 57.51
CA SER A 5 -29.25 9.42 56.08
C SER A 5 -27.96 8.65 55.85
N LEU A 6 -28.05 7.54 55.11
CA LEU A 6 -26.93 6.73 54.67
C LEU A 6 -26.63 7.10 53.21
N PHE A 7 -25.48 7.71 52.95
CA PHE A 7 -24.98 7.92 51.59
C PHE A 7 -24.20 6.68 51.15
N LEU A 8 -24.65 6.04 50.06
CA LEU A 8 -23.96 4.93 49.42
C LEU A 8 -23.10 5.53 48.28
N GLY A 9 -21.77 5.58 48.49
CA GLY A 9 -20.83 5.99 47.46
C GLY A 9 -20.54 4.84 46.50
N LEU A 10 -20.89 4.99 45.22
CA LEU A 10 -20.47 4.09 44.15
C LEU A 10 -19.05 4.51 43.69
N THR A 11 -18.05 3.68 43.94
CA THR A 11 -16.72 3.83 43.35
C THR A 11 -16.67 3.14 42.00
N PHE A 12 -16.53 3.91 40.92
CA PHE A 12 -16.17 3.39 39.60
C PHE A 12 -14.66 3.12 39.57
N SER A 13 -14.27 1.85 39.49
CA SER A 13 -12.89 1.46 39.18
C SER A 13 -12.70 1.47 37.67
N VAL A 14 -12.01 2.47 37.14
CA VAL A 14 -11.52 2.46 35.76
C VAL A 14 -10.23 1.63 35.74
N SER A 15 -10.31 0.39 35.24
CA SER A 15 -9.12 -0.40 34.95
C SER A 15 -8.44 0.19 33.71
N LEU A 16 -7.33 0.90 33.91
CA LEU A 16 -6.39 1.23 32.84
C LEU A 16 -5.74 -0.09 32.38
N TYR A 17 -6.24 -0.67 31.29
CA TYR A 17 -5.49 -1.68 30.55
C TYR A 17 -4.26 -0.98 29.96
N ALA A 18 -3.06 -1.42 30.35
CA ALA A 18 -1.84 -1.02 29.65
C ALA A 18 -1.99 -1.51 28.20
N ALA A 19 -1.89 -0.59 27.23
CA ALA A 19 -1.95 -0.97 25.83
C ALA A 19 -0.75 -1.89 25.50
N ASP A 20 -1.03 -3.08 24.96
CA ASP A 20 0.02 -3.93 24.42
C ASP A 20 0.75 -3.18 23.32
N LYS A 21 2.07 -3.34 23.26
CA LYS A 21 2.94 -2.66 22.28
C LYS A 21 3.55 -3.65 21.29
N TYR A 22 3.87 -3.20 20.08
CA TYR A 22 4.74 -3.90 19.15
C TYR A 22 6.03 -3.11 18.92
N SER A 23 7.00 -3.73 18.25
CA SER A 23 8.21 -3.06 17.76
C SER A 23 8.25 -3.18 16.24
N ASN A 24 8.70 -2.12 15.57
CA ASN A 24 9.05 -2.22 14.17
C ASN A 24 10.50 -2.72 14.00
N PRO A 25 10.82 -3.38 12.88
CA PRO A 25 9.87 -3.82 11.85
C PRO A 25 8.97 -4.96 12.33
N VAL A 26 7.76 -5.08 11.78
CA VAL A 26 6.85 -6.19 12.06
C VAL A 26 7.24 -7.47 11.30
N ILE A 27 8.02 -7.32 10.21
CA ILE A 27 8.75 -8.42 9.55
C ILE A 27 10.18 -7.93 9.26
N ASP A 28 11.18 -8.60 9.84
CA ASP A 28 12.60 -8.23 9.80
C ASP A 28 13.40 -9.00 8.73
N TYR A 29 12.82 -9.18 7.55
CA TYR A 29 13.48 -9.63 6.33
C TYR A 29 12.91 -8.89 5.13
N SER A 30 13.57 -9.00 3.98
CA SER A 30 13.13 -8.30 2.77
C SER A 30 11.72 -8.70 2.35
N LEU A 31 10.80 -7.75 2.44
CA LEU A 31 9.40 -7.87 2.05
C LEU A 31 8.91 -6.55 1.45
N PRO A 32 9.36 -6.23 0.22
CA PRO A 32 9.15 -4.91 -0.33
C PRO A 32 7.80 -4.73 -1.01
N ASP A 33 7.43 -3.46 -1.17
CA ASP A 33 6.26 -3.05 -1.95
C ASP A 33 4.95 -3.76 -1.48
N PRO A 34 4.60 -3.63 -0.18
CA PRO A 34 3.48 -4.36 0.41
C PRO A 34 2.11 -3.92 -0.13
N SER A 35 1.25 -4.89 -0.43
CA SER A 35 -0.20 -4.73 -0.58
C SER A 35 -0.93 -5.65 0.38
N ILE A 36 -2.05 -5.19 0.93
CA ILE A 36 -2.79 -5.84 2.01
C ILE A 36 -4.30 -5.86 1.76
N ILE A 37 -4.93 -6.98 2.07
CA ILE A 37 -6.39 -7.12 2.06
C ILE A 37 -6.87 -7.87 3.30
N LYS A 38 -8.05 -7.51 3.81
CA LYS A 38 -8.75 -8.32 4.81
C LYS A 38 -9.61 -9.37 4.12
N GLY A 39 -9.31 -10.63 4.37
CA GLY A 39 -10.11 -11.77 3.92
C GLY A 39 -11.42 -11.92 4.70
N GLU A 40 -12.38 -12.60 4.09
CA GLU A 40 -13.68 -12.90 4.71
C GLU A 40 -13.59 -13.88 5.89
N ASP A 41 -12.49 -14.63 5.97
CA ASP A 41 -12.18 -15.53 7.07
C ASP A 41 -11.62 -14.81 8.30
N GLY A 42 -11.48 -13.48 8.23
CA GLY A 42 -11.00 -12.62 9.31
C GLY A 42 -9.49 -12.48 9.39
N TYR A 43 -8.72 -13.08 8.47
CA TYR A 43 -7.29 -12.83 8.35
C TYR A 43 -7.01 -11.61 7.46
N PHE A 44 -5.90 -10.94 7.74
CA PHE A 44 -5.25 -10.03 6.82
C PHE A 44 -4.25 -10.79 5.98
N TYR A 45 -4.17 -10.49 4.70
CA TYR A 45 -3.25 -11.11 3.75
C TYR A 45 -2.37 -10.04 3.14
N LEU A 46 -1.07 -10.30 3.10
CA LEU A 46 -0.06 -9.37 2.64
C LEU A 46 0.75 -10.00 1.50
N TYR A 47 0.94 -9.23 0.43
CA TYR A 47 1.66 -9.58 -0.78
C TYR A 47 2.79 -8.57 -0.96
N ALA A 48 3.88 -8.98 -1.59
CA ALA A 48 5.07 -8.13 -1.75
C ALA A 48 5.83 -8.52 -3.03
N THR A 49 6.74 -7.65 -3.48
CA THR A 49 7.69 -7.93 -4.56
C THR A 49 8.48 -9.21 -4.31
N GLU A 50 8.81 -9.94 -5.38
CA GLU A 50 9.38 -11.29 -5.33
C GLU A 50 10.87 -11.41 -4.97
N ASP A 51 11.27 -11.02 -3.77
CA ASP A 51 12.65 -11.24 -3.31
C ASP A 51 13.00 -12.73 -3.06
N ILE A 52 12.03 -13.64 -3.23
CA ILE A 52 12.16 -15.11 -3.06
C ILE A 52 11.75 -15.93 -4.30
N ARG A 53 11.94 -15.39 -5.52
CA ARG A 53 11.57 -15.96 -6.84
C ARG A 53 10.10 -15.83 -7.24
N ASN A 54 9.14 -15.89 -6.32
CA ASN A 54 7.73 -15.58 -6.60
C ASN A 54 7.17 -14.68 -5.50
N LEU A 55 6.04 -14.01 -5.78
CA LEU A 55 5.38 -13.09 -4.84
C LEU A 55 5.01 -13.82 -3.54
N PRO A 56 5.63 -13.51 -2.39
CA PRO A 56 5.27 -14.11 -1.11
C PRO A 56 3.90 -13.66 -0.64
N ILE A 57 3.19 -14.56 0.03
CA ILE A 57 1.93 -14.29 0.72
C ILE A 57 2.14 -14.57 2.21
N HIS A 58 1.80 -13.59 3.03
CA HIS A 58 1.72 -13.73 4.47
C HIS A 58 0.29 -13.51 4.94
N ARG A 59 -0.06 -14.07 6.10
CA ARG A 59 -1.30 -13.73 6.78
C ARG A 59 -1.10 -13.35 8.23
N SER A 60 -2.00 -12.56 8.77
CA SER A 60 -2.02 -12.15 10.18
C SER A 60 -3.45 -11.99 10.69
N LYS A 61 -3.66 -12.09 12.00
CA LYS A 61 -4.92 -11.69 12.66
C LYS A 61 -4.84 -10.31 13.31
N ASP A 62 -3.65 -9.81 13.55
CA ASP A 62 -3.41 -8.65 14.42
C ASP A 62 -2.48 -7.60 13.80
N LEU A 63 -2.15 -7.75 12.50
CA LEU A 63 -1.25 -6.88 11.72
C LEU A 63 0.21 -6.88 12.18
N VAL A 64 0.55 -7.57 13.26
CA VAL A 64 1.87 -7.56 13.89
C VAL A 64 2.55 -8.92 13.74
N ASN A 65 1.83 -10.01 13.99
CA ASN A 65 2.34 -11.36 13.92
C ASN A 65 1.95 -11.98 12.58
N TRP A 66 2.94 -12.22 11.73
CA TRP A 66 2.75 -12.69 10.36
C TRP A 66 3.23 -14.13 10.18
N GLU A 67 2.44 -14.91 9.45
CA GLU A 67 2.75 -16.28 9.03
C GLU A 67 2.90 -16.31 7.51
N PHE A 68 4.01 -16.83 7.00
CA PHE A 68 4.16 -17.11 5.58
C PHE A 68 3.26 -18.28 5.18
N VAL A 69 2.42 -18.09 4.14
CA VAL A 69 1.44 -19.10 3.71
C VAL A 69 1.67 -19.62 2.29
N GLY A 70 2.64 -19.08 1.56
CA GLY A 70 3.02 -19.55 0.23
C GLY A 70 3.36 -18.41 -0.71
N THR A 71 3.33 -18.68 -2.00
CA THR A 71 3.54 -17.68 -3.05
C THR A 71 2.35 -17.66 -4.00
N ALA A 72 2.07 -16.50 -4.61
CA ALA A 72 0.95 -16.36 -5.55
C ALA A 72 1.07 -17.30 -6.75
N PHE A 73 2.29 -17.52 -7.21
CA PHE A 73 2.63 -18.39 -8.34
C PHE A 73 3.64 -19.46 -7.94
N THR A 74 3.67 -20.54 -8.71
CA THR A 74 4.75 -21.53 -8.76
C THR A 74 5.58 -21.31 -10.03
N ASP A 75 6.76 -21.93 -10.13
CA ASP A 75 7.56 -21.86 -11.37
C ASP A 75 6.80 -22.32 -12.62
N ALA A 76 5.80 -23.22 -12.47
CA ALA A 76 4.99 -23.71 -13.57
C ALA A 76 3.80 -22.80 -13.94
N THR A 77 3.39 -21.91 -13.04
CA THR A 77 2.21 -21.04 -13.20
C THR A 77 2.56 -19.55 -13.27
N ARG A 78 3.85 -19.24 -13.16
CA ARG A 78 4.40 -17.90 -13.22
C ARG A 78 4.14 -17.27 -14.60
N PRO A 79 3.73 -15.99 -14.66
CA PRO A 79 3.64 -15.24 -15.92
C PRO A 79 5.03 -15.03 -16.57
N ASP A 80 5.05 -14.85 -17.89
CA ASP A 80 6.28 -14.81 -18.69
C ASP A 80 6.31 -13.73 -19.78
N PHE A 81 5.38 -12.76 -19.75
CA PHE A 81 5.24 -11.76 -20.83
C PHE A 81 6.41 -10.76 -20.92
N GLU A 82 7.17 -10.60 -19.84
CA GLU A 82 8.47 -9.91 -19.83
C GLU A 82 9.57 -10.96 -19.60
N PRO A 83 10.36 -11.30 -20.64
CA PRO A 83 11.47 -12.23 -20.50
C PRO A 83 12.46 -11.75 -19.43
N GLU A 84 12.88 -12.67 -18.56
CA GLU A 84 13.76 -12.39 -17.41
C GLU A 84 13.17 -11.38 -16.39
N GLY A 85 11.90 -11.00 -16.55
CA GLY A 85 11.21 -10.06 -15.69
C GLY A 85 10.93 -10.63 -14.30
N GLY A 86 11.16 -9.79 -13.30
CA GLY A 86 10.67 -10.02 -11.95
C GLY A 86 9.23 -9.56 -11.78
N ILE A 87 8.50 -10.12 -10.82
CA ILE A 87 7.13 -9.73 -10.46
C ILE A 87 7.17 -8.72 -9.31
N TRP A 88 6.80 -7.47 -9.58
CA TRP A 88 6.97 -6.38 -8.62
C TRP A 88 5.63 -5.74 -8.24
N ALA A 89 5.61 -5.15 -7.04
CA ALA A 89 4.55 -4.27 -6.54
C ALA A 89 3.14 -4.83 -6.82
N PRO A 90 2.79 -5.98 -6.20
CA PRO A 90 1.45 -6.51 -6.34
C PRO A 90 0.41 -5.57 -5.72
N ASP A 91 -0.80 -5.61 -6.27
CA ASP A 91 -1.97 -4.91 -5.74
C ASP A 91 -3.16 -5.90 -5.68
N ILE A 92 -3.57 -6.26 -4.48
CA ILE A 92 -4.58 -7.29 -4.22
C ILE A 92 -5.96 -6.69 -3.94
N ASN A 93 -6.95 -7.09 -4.72
CA ASN A 93 -8.29 -6.52 -4.63
C ASN A 93 -9.35 -7.61 -4.64
N LYS A 94 -10.47 -7.35 -3.99
CA LYS A 94 -11.67 -8.17 -4.14
C LYS A 94 -12.60 -7.53 -5.16
N ILE A 95 -12.73 -8.17 -6.33
CA ILE A 95 -13.58 -7.70 -7.43
C ILE A 95 -14.66 -8.75 -7.67
N GLY A 96 -15.90 -8.40 -7.33
CA GLY A 96 -17.00 -9.37 -7.31
C GLY A 96 -16.73 -10.51 -6.33
N ASP A 97 -16.74 -11.75 -6.81
CA ASP A 97 -16.50 -12.96 -6.01
C ASP A 97 -15.03 -13.41 -6.03
N LYS A 98 -14.13 -12.72 -6.74
CA LYS A 98 -12.73 -13.11 -6.91
C LYS A 98 -11.77 -12.17 -6.18
N TYR A 99 -10.66 -12.75 -5.77
CA TYR A 99 -9.44 -12.01 -5.48
C TYR A 99 -8.69 -11.79 -6.79
N VAL A 100 -8.44 -10.54 -7.14
CA VAL A 100 -7.73 -10.11 -8.33
C VAL A 100 -6.41 -9.48 -7.89
N LEU A 101 -5.31 -10.08 -8.31
CA LEU A 101 -3.96 -9.63 -8.04
C LEU A 101 -3.41 -8.96 -9.31
N TYR A 102 -3.30 -7.65 -9.30
CA TYR A 102 -2.53 -6.92 -10.31
C TYR A 102 -1.05 -7.01 -9.95
N TYR A 103 -0.20 -7.11 -10.95
CA TYR A 103 1.25 -7.20 -10.73
C TYR A 103 2.02 -6.58 -11.88
N SER A 104 3.21 -6.05 -11.58
CA SER A 104 4.16 -5.59 -12.59
C SER A 104 5.04 -6.75 -13.03
N MET A 105 5.43 -6.82 -14.31
CA MET A 105 6.64 -7.55 -14.72
C MET A 105 7.63 -6.61 -15.37
N SER A 106 8.87 -6.64 -14.89
CA SER A 106 9.90 -5.71 -15.32
C SER A 106 11.31 -6.24 -15.07
N VAL A 107 12.26 -5.66 -15.79
CA VAL A 107 13.70 -5.83 -15.57
C VAL A 107 14.25 -4.45 -15.21
N TRP A 108 15.21 -4.36 -14.29
CA TRP A 108 15.83 -3.09 -13.91
C TRP A 108 16.32 -2.31 -15.14
N GLY A 109 15.82 -1.08 -15.31
CA GLY A 109 16.10 -0.22 -16.48
C GLY A 109 15.25 -0.50 -17.74
N GLY A 110 14.41 -1.54 -17.73
CA GLY A 110 13.50 -1.94 -18.81
C GLY A 110 12.22 -1.11 -18.91
N GLU A 111 12.35 0.23 -18.90
CA GLU A 111 11.20 1.15 -18.74
C GLU A 111 10.20 1.14 -19.92
N TRP A 112 10.55 0.58 -21.09
CA TRP A 112 9.64 0.49 -22.24
C TRP A 112 9.10 -0.91 -22.49
N THR A 113 9.71 -1.92 -21.90
CA THR A 113 9.33 -3.33 -22.05
C THR A 113 8.52 -3.82 -20.86
N CYS A 114 8.67 -3.24 -19.67
CA CYS A 114 7.82 -3.55 -18.53
C CYS A 114 6.31 -3.35 -18.79
N GLY A 115 5.50 -4.02 -17.98
CA GLY A 115 4.04 -3.92 -18.06
C GLY A 115 3.32 -4.50 -16.86
N ILE A 116 2.00 -4.44 -16.90
CA ILE A 116 1.11 -4.92 -15.85
C ILE A 116 0.30 -6.11 -16.38
N GLY A 117 0.23 -7.17 -15.58
CA GLY A 117 -0.65 -8.31 -15.74
C GLY A 117 -1.63 -8.42 -14.59
N CYS A 118 -2.53 -9.39 -14.66
CA CYS A 118 -3.41 -9.72 -13.55
C CYS A 118 -3.58 -11.24 -13.39
N ALA A 119 -3.92 -11.67 -12.19
CA ALA A 119 -4.23 -13.04 -11.87
C ALA A 119 -5.44 -13.10 -10.93
N VAL A 120 -6.16 -14.23 -10.95
CA VAL A 120 -7.37 -14.40 -10.14
C VAL A 120 -7.30 -15.60 -9.22
N SER A 121 -7.96 -15.52 -8.07
CA SER A 121 -8.18 -16.65 -7.17
C SER A 121 -9.55 -16.57 -6.48
N ASP A 122 -10.05 -17.73 -6.07
CA ASP A 122 -11.22 -17.85 -5.19
C ASP A 122 -10.88 -17.60 -3.72
N ARG A 123 -9.59 -17.59 -3.38
CA ARG A 123 -9.08 -17.44 -2.02
C ARG A 123 -7.92 -16.45 -1.97
N PRO A 124 -7.75 -15.72 -0.86
CA PRO A 124 -6.64 -14.77 -0.75
C PRO A 124 -5.28 -15.49 -0.75
N GLU A 125 -5.14 -16.66 -0.13
CA GLU A 125 -3.88 -17.44 -0.19
C GLU A 125 -3.60 -18.10 -1.56
N GLY A 126 -4.49 -17.94 -2.54
CA GLY A 126 -4.38 -18.61 -3.82
C GLY A 126 -4.93 -20.06 -3.80
N PRO A 127 -4.55 -20.89 -4.79
CA PRO A 127 -3.62 -20.57 -5.87
C PRO A 127 -4.16 -19.48 -6.80
N PHE A 128 -3.28 -18.63 -7.33
CA PHE A 128 -3.66 -17.67 -8.36
C PHE A 128 -3.50 -18.29 -9.74
N LYS A 129 -4.48 -18.03 -10.60
CA LYS A 129 -4.44 -18.34 -12.02
C LYS A 129 -4.10 -17.06 -12.78
N ASP A 130 -2.97 -17.06 -13.47
CA ASP A 130 -2.60 -15.95 -14.35
C ASP A 130 -3.65 -15.75 -15.45
N CYS A 131 -4.04 -14.49 -15.64
CA CYS A 131 -4.89 -14.03 -16.74
C CYS A 131 -4.08 -13.39 -17.87
N GLY A 132 -2.77 -13.23 -17.66
CA GLY A 132 -1.83 -12.71 -18.63
C GLY A 132 -1.66 -11.20 -18.56
N MET A 133 -0.90 -10.71 -19.53
CA MET A 133 -0.56 -9.30 -19.70
C MET A 133 -1.80 -8.46 -20.02
N MET A 134 -2.04 -7.41 -19.23
CA MET A 134 -3.03 -6.38 -19.56
C MET A 134 -2.47 -5.39 -20.58
N PHE A 135 -1.25 -4.89 -20.33
CA PHE A 135 -0.53 -3.98 -21.22
C PHE A 135 0.96 -3.90 -20.88
N ARG A 136 1.74 -3.38 -21.84
CA ARG A 136 3.15 -3.01 -21.68
C ARG A 136 3.36 -1.54 -22.02
N SER A 137 4.42 -0.96 -21.47
CA SER A 137 4.79 0.45 -21.62
C SER A 137 4.86 0.90 -23.07
N ASN A 138 5.49 0.11 -23.95
CA ASN A 138 5.55 0.38 -25.38
C ASN A 138 4.18 0.33 -26.09
N GLY A 139 3.27 -0.54 -25.66
CA GLY A 139 1.94 -0.71 -26.24
C GLY A 139 0.98 0.40 -25.81
N ILE A 140 0.98 0.73 -24.51
CA ILE A 140 0.13 1.78 -23.92
C ILE A 140 0.71 3.20 -24.13
N LYS A 141 1.99 3.28 -24.54
CA LYS A 141 2.76 4.52 -24.76
C LYS A 141 2.94 5.37 -23.49
N VAL A 142 3.10 4.70 -22.35
CA VAL A 142 3.44 5.30 -21.06
C VAL A 142 4.73 4.65 -20.58
N GLN A 143 5.76 5.45 -20.34
CA GLN A 143 7.06 4.96 -19.89
C GLN A 143 6.97 4.47 -18.45
N ASN A 144 7.65 3.37 -18.16
CA ASN A 144 7.77 2.74 -16.85
C ASN A 144 6.43 2.38 -16.22
N SER A 145 5.63 1.59 -16.96
CA SER A 145 4.30 1.15 -16.56
C SER A 145 4.36 -0.03 -15.58
N ILE A 146 4.63 0.30 -14.31
CA ILE A 146 4.68 -0.61 -13.15
C ILE A 146 3.91 0.02 -11.97
N ASP A 147 3.86 -0.66 -10.83
CA ASP A 147 3.22 -0.25 -9.58
C ASP A 147 1.71 -0.01 -9.72
N PRO A 148 0.92 -1.05 -10.07
CA PRO A 148 -0.53 -0.94 -10.20
C PRO A 148 -1.20 -0.59 -8.86
N PHE A 149 -2.30 0.15 -8.94
CA PHE A 149 -3.26 0.37 -7.87
C PHE A 149 -4.68 0.44 -8.41
N TYR A 150 -5.55 -0.42 -7.92
CA TYR A 150 -6.96 -0.49 -8.29
C TYR A 150 -7.87 0.30 -7.35
N ILE A 151 -8.90 0.93 -7.91
CA ILE A 151 -9.97 1.53 -7.13
C ILE A 151 -11.31 1.50 -7.88
N GLU A 152 -12.39 1.27 -7.14
CA GLU A 152 -13.75 1.50 -7.63
C GLU A 152 -14.26 2.88 -7.21
N ASP A 153 -14.85 3.61 -8.15
CA ASP A 153 -15.51 4.88 -7.86
C ASP A 153 -16.75 5.06 -8.74
N ASN A 154 -17.87 5.38 -8.10
CA ASN A 154 -19.16 5.62 -8.76
C ASN A 154 -19.61 4.49 -9.71
N GLY A 155 -19.28 3.23 -9.37
CA GLY A 155 -19.63 2.05 -10.18
C GLY A 155 -18.65 1.74 -11.32
N HIS A 156 -17.59 2.55 -11.48
CA HIS A 156 -16.53 2.34 -12.45
C HIS A 156 -15.28 1.79 -11.77
N LYS A 157 -14.47 1.07 -12.55
CA LYS A 157 -13.22 0.46 -12.12
C LYS A 157 -12.05 1.16 -12.77
N TYR A 158 -11.04 1.52 -11.99
CA TYR A 158 -9.88 2.23 -12.49
C TYR A 158 -8.60 1.55 -12.02
N LEU A 159 -7.60 1.58 -12.90
CA LEU A 159 -6.23 1.23 -12.57
C LEU A 159 -5.39 2.50 -12.63
N PHE A 160 -4.64 2.75 -11.57
CA PHE A 160 -3.58 3.76 -11.49
C PHE A 160 -2.23 3.05 -11.53
N TRP A 161 -1.22 3.69 -12.10
CA TRP A 161 0.13 3.12 -12.15
C TRP A 161 1.18 4.17 -12.48
N GLY A 162 2.45 3.82 -12.30
CA GLY A 162 3.59 4.57 -12.80
C GLY A 162 4.72 4.68 -11.79
N SER A 163 5.95 4.78 -12.32
CA SER A 163 7.14 5.01 -11.51
C SER A 163 8.06 6.06 -12.16
N PHE A 164 8.25 7.19 -11.49
CA PHE A 164 9.14 8.31 -11.82
C PHE A 164 9.04 8.89 -13.24
N ARG A 165 7.94 8.63 -13.94
CA ARG A 165 7.63 9.12 -15.30
C ARG A 165 6.23 9.73 -15.41
N GLY A 166 5.60 9.98 -14.26
CA GLY A 166 4.20 10.36 -14.16
C GLY A 166 3.39 9.22 -13.55
N ILE A 167 2.32 9.58 -12.83
CA ILE A 167 1.29 8.63 -12.42
C ILE A 167 0.12 8.76 -13.38
N TYR A 168 -0.34 7.63 -13.90
CA TYR A 168 -1.39 7.54 -14.91
C TYR A 168 -2.58 6.75 -14.38
N ALA A 169 -3.74 6.98 -14.96
CA ALA A 169 -4.99 6.31 -14.66
C ALA A 169 -5.69 5.87 -15.95
N ILE A 170 -6.41 4.74 -15.89
CA ILE A 170 -7.22 4.25 -17.00
C ILE A 170 -8.43 3.48 -16.48
N GLU A 171 -9.53 3.54 -17.22
CA GLU A 171 -10.73 2.77 -16.88
C GLU A 171 -10.59 1.30 -17.31
N LEU A 172 -11.01 0.38 -16.44
CA LEU A 172 -11.00 -1.05 -16.67
C LEU A 172 -12.37 -1.56 -17.16
N SER A 173 -12.38 -2.77 -17.70
CA SER A 173 -13.61 -3.54 -17.96
C SER A 173 -14.37 -3.82 -16.66
N GLU A 174 -15.64 -4.19 -16.78
CA GLU A 174 -16.51 -4.48 -15.63
C GLU A 174 -16.01 -5.60 -14.72
N ASP A 175 -15.26 -6.56 -15.26
CA ASP A 175 -14.62 -7.62 -14.48
C ASP A 175 -13.25 -7.21 -13.88
N GLY A 176 -12.74 -6.04 -14.24
CA GLY A 176 -11.43 -5.54 -13.81
C GLY A 176 -10.24 -6.23 -14.48
N LEU A 177 -10.44 -7.19 -15.39
CA LEU A 177 -9.36 -8.04 -15.91
C LEU A 177 -8.71 -7.50 -17.20
N SER A 178 -9.25 -6.41 -17.76
CA SER A 178 -8.72 -5.80 -18.97
C SER A 178 -8.99 -4.29 -19.00
N LEU A 179 -8.34 -3.59 -19.92
CA LEU A 179 -8.63 -2.18 -20.16
C LEU A 179 -10.02 -2.04 -20.81
N LYS A 180 -10.79 -1.01 -20.42
CA LYS A 180 -12.05 -0.72 -21.08
C LYS A 180 -11.80 -0.33 -22.54
N SER A 181 -12.55 -0.92 -23.46
CA SER A 181 -12.43 -0.61 -24.89
C SER A 181 -12.64 0.89 -25.15
N GLY A 182 -11.71 1.51 -25.89
CA GLY A 182 -11.75 2.93 -26.22
C GLY A 182 -11.28 3.89 -25.11
N SER A 183 -10.88 3.38 -23.94
CA SER A 183 -10.23 4.20 -22.92
C SER A 183 -8.80 4.57 -23.33
N SER A 184 -8.25 5.62 -22.69
CA SER A 184 -6.87 6.04 -22.89
C SER A 184 -6.29 6.51 -21.55
N PRO A 185 -4.97 6.33 -21.32
CA PRO A 185 -4.33 6.79 -20.10
C PRO A 185 -4.48 8.29 -19.89
N VAL A 186 -4.69 8.70 -18.64
CA VAL A 186 -4.67 10.10 -18.21
C VAL A 186 -3.61 10.27 -17.14
N GLN A 187 -2.70 11.22 -17.31
CA GLN A 187 -1.72 11.54 -16.28
C GLN A 187 -2.38 12.35 -15.15
N ILE A 188 -2.20 11.92 -13.90
CA ILE A 188 -2.82 12.53 -12.71
C ILE A 188 -1.80 13.17 -11.75
N ALA A 189 -0.52 12.81 -11.86
CA ALA A 189 0.58 13.41 -11.09
C ALA A 189 1.90 13.48 -11.88
N GLY A 190 2.83 14.29 -11.36
CA GLY A 190 4.13 14.58 -11.96
C GLY A 190 5.12 13.42 -11.89
N THR A 191 6.37 13.70 -12.24
CA THR A 191 7.40 12.66 -12.45
C THR A 191 8.21 12.30 -11.21
N ALA A 192 7.90 12.87 -10.05
CA ALA A 192 8.64 12.59 -8.81
C ALA A 192 8.18 11.31 -8.09
N TYR A 193 7.09 10.69 -8.54
CA TYR A 193 6.34 9.72 -7.74
C TYR A 193 6.38 8.30 -8.31
N GLU A 194 6.29 7.31 -7.42
CA GLU A 194 5.98 5.90 -7.71
C GLU A 194 5.17 5.28 -6.54
N GLY A 195 4.76 4.01 -6.65
CA GLY A 195 4.06 3.29 -5.59
C GLY A 195 2.79 4.00 -5.10
N THR A 196 1.88 4.30 -6.04
CA THR A 196 0.68 5.11 -5.74
C THR A 196 -0.38 4.30 -5.01
N TYR A 197 -1.01 4.89 -3.98
CA TYR A 197 -2.22 4.38 -3.35
C TYR A 197 -3.21 5.54 -3.13
N ILE A 198 -4.49 5.36 -3.46
CA ILE A 198 -5.51 6.40 -3.26
C ILE A 198 -6.56 5.97 -2.25
N HIS A 199 -6.68 6.72 -1.15
CA HIS A 199 -7.67 6.50 -0.10
C HIS A 199 -8.79 7.53 -0.17
N LYS A 200 -10.06 7.10 -0.19
CA LYS A 200 -11.23 8.00 -0.15
C LYS A 200 -11.70 8.21 1.30
N ARG A 201 -11.67 9.44 1.80
CA ARG A 201 -12.11 9.80 3.15
C ARG A 201 -12.66 11.22 3.23
N GLY A 202 -13.81 11.39 3.88
CA GLY A 202 -14.36 12.71 4.20
C GLY A 202 -14.62 13.61 2.97
N GLY A 203 -15.00 13.01 1.84
CA GLY A 203 -15.22 13.73 0.57
C GLY A 203 -13.95 14.04 -0.23
N TYR A 204 -12.78 13.61 0.24
CA TYR A 204 -11.51 13.74 -0.46
C TYR A 204 -10.96 12.37 -0.88
N TYR A 205 -10.14 12.38 -1.91
CA TYR A 205 -9.22 11.32 -2.30
C TYR A 205 -7.82 11.77 -1.87
N TYR A 206 -7.11 10.94 -1.12
CA TYR A 206 -5.72 11.16 -0.69
C TYR A 206 -4.84 10.26 -1.52
N MET A 207 -3.99 10.84 -2.36
CA MET A 207 -2.99 10.11 -3.13
C MET A 207 -1.71 10.04 -2.31
N PHE A 208 -1.43 8.86 -1.78
CA PHE A 208 -0.15 8.51 -1.22
C PHE A 208 0.77 8.04 -2.35
N ALA A 209 2.05 8.37 -2.24
CA ALA A 209 3.08 7.97 -3.18
C ALA A 209 4.44 8.03 -2.50
N SER A 210 5.48 7.60 -3.23
CA SER A 210 6.85 7.67 -2.76
C SER A 210 7.73 8.50 -3.70
N ILE A 211 8.67 9.24 -3.13
CA ILE A 211 9.65 10.07 -3.87
C ILE A 211 11.08 9.67 -3.52
N GLY A 212 12.05 10.12 -4.32
CA GLY A 212 13.48 9.91 -4.07
C GLY A 212 13.99 8.62 -4.70
N SER A 213 14.99 7.99 -4.09
CA SER A 213 15.57 6.73 -4.56
C SER A 213 15.22 5.58 -3.62
N CYS A 214 14.51 4.58 -4.15
CA CYS A 214 14.41 3.28 -3.52
C CYS A 214 15.73 2.51 -3.65
N CYS A 215 15.84 1.41 -2.90
CA CYS A 215 16.67 0.26 -3.27
C CYS A 215 18.21 0.44 -3.28
N GLU A 216 18.74 1.48 -2.63
CA GLU A 216 20.18 1.77 -2.49
C GLU A 216 20.70 1.43 -1.07
N GLY A 217 19.99 0.56 -0.35
CA GLY A 217 20.28 0.22 1.05
C GLY A 217 20.27 1.47 1.93
N LEU A 218 21.34 1.66 2.71
CA LEU A 218 21.48 2.84 3.60
C LEU A 218 21.49 4.19 2.88
N LYS A 219 21.71 4.21 1.56
CA LYS A 219 21.71 5.45 0.76
C LYS A 219 20.33 5.82 0.24
N SER A 220 19.33 4.96 0.40
CA SER A 220 17.96 5.24 -0.04
C SER A 220 17.43 6.54 0.55
N THR A 221 16.94 7.41 -0.34
CA THR A 221 16.33 8.69 0.01
C THR A 221 14.80 8.63 0.01
N TYR A 222 14.26 7.43 -0.21
CA TYR A 222 12.84 7.14 -0.31
C TYR A 222 12.03 7.74 0.86
N THR A 223 10.94 8.41 0.54
CA THR A 223 10.08 9.14 1.47
C THR A 223 8.62 8.99 1.05
N THR A 224 7.73 8.70 1.99
CA THR A 224 6.28 8.58 1.76
C THR A 224 5.66 9.97 1.82
N VAL A 225 4.86 10.30 0.81
CA VAL A 225 4.26 11.62 0.62
C VAL A 225 2.78 11.51 0.31
N VAL A 226 2.04 12.61 0.47
CA VAL A 226 0.60 12.66 0.22
C VAL A 226 0.14 14.00 -0.34
N GLY A 227 -0.82 13.97 -1.26
CA GLY A 227 -1.66 15.11 -1.63
C GLY A 227 -3.14 14.70 -1.63
N ARG A 228 -4.06 15.66 -1.71
CA ARG A 228 -5.50 15.35 -1.75
C ARG A 228 -6.26 16.13 -2.81
N SER A 229 -7.37 15.56 -3.26
CA SER A 229 -8.29 16.12 -4.26
C SER A 229 -9.74 15.81 -3.88
N THR A 230 -10.70 16.61 -4.33
CA THR A 230 -12.13 16.26 -4.26
C THR A 230 -12.59 15.43 -5.47
N SER A 231 -11.69 15.15 -6.40
CA SER A 231 -11.89 14.39 -7.63
C SER A 231 -10.84 13.28 -7.73
N LEU A 232 -11.25 12.07 -8.10
CA LEU A 232 -10.37 10.92 -8.23
C LEU A 232 -9.22 11.16 -9.24
N PHE A 233 -9.43 11.98 -10.27
CA PHE A 233 -8.40 12.29 -11.27
C PHE A 233 -7.59 13.55 -10.94
N GLY A 234 -7.69 14.04 -9.70
CA GLY A 234 -7.04 15.27 -9.28
C GLY A 234 -7.77 16.55 -9.72
N PRO A 235 -7.08 17.70 -9.66
CA PRO A 235 -5.69 17.84 -9.25
C PRO A 235 -5.49 17.50 -7.77
N TYR A 236 -4.47 16.71 -7.46
CA TYR A 236 -4.05 16.46 -6.08
C TYR A 236 -3.16 17.59 -5.60
N LEU A 237 -3.54 18.22 -4.49
CA LEU A 237 -2.88 19.41 -3.96
C LEU A 237 -2.28 19.13 -2.57
N ASP A 238 -1.25 19.89 -2.20
CA ASP A 238 -0.73 19.98 -0.83
C ASP A 238 -1.55 20.97 0.03
N LYS A 239 -1.13 21.23 1.28
CA LYS A 239 -1.85 22.18 2.17
C LYS A 239 -1.77 23.63 1.72
N LYS A 240 -0.81 23.97 0.86
CA LYS A 240 -0.63 25.32 0.29
C LYS A 240 -1.36 25.48 -1.04
N GLY A 241 -2.04 24.44 -1.51
CA GLY A 241 -2.76 24.43 -2.78
C GLY A 241 -1.84 24.22 -4.00
N GLN A 242 -0.62 23.75 -3.80
CA GLN A 242 0.32 23.46 -4.89
C GLN A 242 0.12 22.03 -5.40
N SER A 243 0.34 21.80 -6.69
CA SER A 243 -0.06 20.57 -7.38
C SER A 243 0.98 19.46 -7.31
N MET A 244 0.54 18.21 -7.11
CA MET A 244 1.35 17.02 -7.34
C MET A 244 1.71 16.85 -8.83
N MET A 245 1.00 17.50 -9.77
CA MET A 245 1.47 17.55 -11.16
C MET A 245 2.82 18.28 -11.29
N ASP A 246 3.05 19.27 -10.42
CA ASP A 246 4.28 20.08 -10.35
C ASP A 246 5.23 19.58 -9.24
N ASN A 247 5.04 18.33 -8.80
CA ASN A 247 5.82 17.65 -7.76
C ASN A 247 5.72 18.26 -6.34
N HIS A 248 4.63 18.97 -6.03
CA HIS A 248 4.35 19.46 -4.67
C HIS A 248 3.49 18.47 -3.88
N HIS A 249 3.79 18.30 -2.58
CA HIS A 249 3.17 17.29 -1.72
C HIS A 249 3.47 17.57 -0.24
N GLU A 250 2.73 16.91 0.65
CA GLU A 250 3.07 16.83 2.07
C GLU A 250 3.95 15.59 2.33
N ILE A 251 4.94 15.72 3.22
CA ILE A 251 5.71 14.56 3.70
C ILE A 251 4.91 13.85 4.79
N LEU A 252 4.69 12.55 4.63
CA LEU A 252 4.05 11.71 5.64
C LEU A 252 5.07 10.98 6.50
N ILE A 253 6.01 10.28 5.87
CA ILE A 253 7.02 9.45 6.55
C ILE A 253 8.38 9.69 5.90
N HIS A 254 9.30 10.30 6.65
CA HIS A 254 10.71 10.46 6.30
C HIS A 254 11.59 9.58 7.19
N LYS A 255 12.85 9.40 6.78
CA LYS A 255 13.85 8.63 7.53
C LYS A 255 14.11 9.16 8.95
N ASN A 256 14.64 8.30 9.80
CA ASN A 256 15.25 8.66 11.08
C ASN A 256 16.57 7.90 11.29
N ASP A 257 17.12 7.92 12.51
CA ASP A 257 18.40 7.27 12.81
C ASP A 257 18.32 5.74 12.80
N SER A 258 17.11 5.16 12.87
CA SER A 258 16.90 3.70 12.89
C SER A 258 16.49 3.13 11.54
N PHE A 259 15.80 3.93 10.71
CA PHE A 259 15.23 3.48 9.45
C PHE A 259 15.38 4.54 8.35
N VAL A 260 15.78 4.11 7.15
CA VAL A 260 15.88 4.96 5.95
C VAL A 260 15.09 4.37 4.80
N GLY A 261 14.85 5.15 3.75
CA GLY A 261 14.15 4.68 2.55
C GLY A 261 12.71 4.23 2.82
N THR A 262 11.91 5.08 3.45
CA THR A 262 10.54 4.79 3.91
C THR A 262 9.52 5.04 2.79
N GLY A 263 9.01 4.00 2.16
CA GLY A 263 8.07 4.17 1.05
C GLY A 263 7.43 2.89 0.53
N HIS A 264 6.79 3.02 -0.62
CA HIS A 264 5.87 2.07 -1.25
C HIS A 264 4.86 1.56 -0.24
N ASN A 265 3.96 2.44 0.20
CA ASN A 265 2.98 2.09 1.22
C ASN A 265 1.86 1.20 0.67
N SER A 266 1.28 0.40 1.54
CA SER A 266 0.09 -0.39 1.28
C SER A 266 -1.19 0.45 1.35
N GLU A 267 -2.30 -0.24 1.18
CA GLU A 267 -3.64 0.19 1.55
C GLU A 267 -3.74 0.46 3.05
N ILE A 268 -4.61 1.40 3.43
CA ILE A 268 -4.92 1.70 4.83
C ILE A 268 -5.85 0.64 5.40
N VAL A 269 -5.51 0.13 6.59
CA VAL A 269 -6.34 -0.80 7.36
C VAL A 269 -6.86 -0.11 8.62
N SER A 270 -8.19 -0.07 8.78
CA SER A 270 -8.80 0.42 10.02
C SER A 270 -9.00 -0.71 11.02
N ASP A 271 -8.65 -0.47 12.29
CA ASP A 271 -8.90 -1.40 13.39
C ASP A 271 -10.28 -1.22 14.04
N ASN A 272 -10.65 -2.09 14.99
CA ASN A 272 -11.94 -2.05 15.66
C ASN A 272 -12.13 -0.82 16.56
N ALA A 273 -11.05 -0.09 16.88
CA ALA A 273 -11.11 1.19 17.58
C ALA A 273 -11.23 2.39 16.63
N GLY A 274 -11.27 2.16 15.31
CA GLY A 274 -11.32 3.20 14.29
C GLY A 274 -9.97 3.87 14.04
N THR A 275 -8.88 3.24 14.47
CA THR A 275 -7.51 3.69 14.17
C THR A 275 -7.11 3.18 12.80
N ASP A 276 -6.56 4.07 11.98
CA ASP A 276 -6.04 3.73 10.66
C ASP A 276 -4.56 3.37 10.75
N TRP A 277 -4.16 2.34 10.00
CA TRP A 277 -2.81 1.79 9.98
C TRP A 277 -2.28 1.72 8.56
N LEU A 278 -0.98 1.93 8.40
CA LEU A 278 -0.29 1.90 7.11
C LEU A 278 0.92 0.99 7.18
N PHE A 279 1.02 0.07 6.22
CA PHE A 279 2.26 -0.64 5.96
C PHE A 279 3.07 0.09 4.90
N TYR A 280 4.37 -0.07 4.97
CA TYR A 280 5.33 0.41 3.99
C TYR A 280 6.63 -0.34 4.23
N HIS A 281 7.59 -0.26 3.30
CA HIS A 281 8.90 -0.84 3.54
C HIS A 281 9.92 0.23 3.92
N ALA A 282 10.98 -0.20 4.62
CA ALA A 282 12.14 0.62 4.93
C ALA A 282 13.41 -0.22 4.97
N VAL A 283 14.57 0.42 5.09
CA VAL A 283 15.85 -0.23 5.38
C VAL A 283 16.23 0.04 6.82
N SER A 284 16.45 -1.03 7.61
CA SER A 284 16.96 -0.92 8.97
C SER A 284 18.41 -0.47 8.96
N VAL A 285 18.76 0.56 9.73
CA VAL A 285 20.14 1.04 9.86
C VAL A 285 21.01 0.02 10.59
N ALA A 286 20.45 -0.67 11.57
CA ALA A 286 21.15 -1.67 12.36
C ALA A 286 21.38 -2.98 11.58
N ASN A 287 20.44 -3.34 10.69
CA ASN A 287 20.52 -4.53 9.84
C ASN A 287 20.09 -4.19 8.41
N PRO A 288 20.98 -3.59 7.59
CA PRO A 288 20.63 -3.08 6.26
C PRO A 288 20.59 -4.20 5.20
N ASP A 289 19.91 -5.29 5.52
CA ASP A 289 19.70 -6.44 4.62
C ASP A 289 18.25 -6.47 4.14
N GLY A 290 18.04 -6.06 2.89
CA GLY A 290 16.72 -5.99 2.28
C GLY A 290 15.85 -4.81 2.76
N ARG A 291 14.57 -4.87 2.41
CA ARG A 291 13.54 -3.86 2.72
C ARG A 291 12.52 -4.47 3.69
N VAL A 292 12.60 -4.12 4.97
CA VAL A 292 11.78 -4.69 6.06
C VAL A 292 10.37 -4.11 6.07
N LEU A 293 9.39 -4.85 6.59
CA LEU A 293 7.99 -4.39 6.70
C LEU A 293 7.80 -3.55 7.95
N MET A 294 7.34 -2.32 7.74
CA MET A 294 7.01 -1.36 8.78
C MET A 294 5.49 -1.25 8.92
N LEU A 295 5.04 -0.90 10.13
CA LEU A 295 3.65 -0.59 10.44
C LEU A 295 3.63 0.69 11.28
N ASP A 296 2.83 1.67 10.89
CA ASP A 296 2.58 2.86 11.71
C ASP A 296 1.12 3.29 11.69
N LYS A 297 0.73 3.92 12.80
CA LYS A 297 -0.59 4.52 12.98
C LYS A 297 -0.70 5.82 12.18
N ILE A 298 -1.85 6.02 11.53
CA ILE A 298 -2.24 7.29 10.92
C ILE A 298 -3.20 8.03 11.86
N ASP A 299 -2.83 9.25 12.20
CA ASP A 299 -3.71 10.25 12.80
C ASP A 299 -4.23 11.21 11.74
N TRP A 300 -5.50 11.60 11.84
CA TRP A 300 -6.13 12.55 10.92
C TRP A 300 -6.32 13.90 11.61
N ILE A 301 -5.42 14.85 11.31
CA ILE A 301 -5.38 16.19 11.93
C ILE A 301 -5.83 17.21 10.88
N ASP A 302 -6.90 17.94 11.17
CA ASP A 302 -7.50 18.93 10.25
C ASP A 302 -7.80 18.35 8.85
N GLY A 303 -8.17 17.07 8.80
CA GLY A 303 -8.45 16.34 7.57
C GLY A 303 -7.19 15.96 6.77
N TRP A 304 -6.01 15.92 7.37
CA TRP A 304 -4.80 15.41 6.74
C TRP A 304 -4.22 14.23 7.51
N PRO A 305 -3.69 13.20 6.82
CA PRO A 305 -3.03 12.11 7.50
C PRO A 305 -1.69 12.59 8.06
N SER A 306 -1.33 12.04 9.21
CA SER A 306 -0.08 12.29 9.92
C SER A 306 0.37 10.99 10.58
N VAL A 307 1.67 10.73 10.53
CA VAL A 307 2.33 9.74 11.39
C VAL A 307 3.06 10.50 12.49
N GLU A 308 3.16 9.94 13.70
CA GLU A 308 3.84 10.61 14.82
C GLU A 308 5.27 10.99 14.43
N GLY A 309 5.60 12.29 14.55
CA GLY A 309 6.90 12.83 14.16
C GLY A 309 7.22 12.75 12.67
N ASN A 310 6.24 12.41 11.82
CA ASN A 310 6.41 12.16 10.37
C ASN A 310 7.53 11.15 10.07
N SER A 311 7.72 10.17 10.95
CA SER A 311 8.83 9.21 10.86
C SER A 311 8.44 7.83 11.39
N PRO A 312 9.16 6.77 11.03
CA PRO A 312 8.87 5.42 11.52
C PRO A 312 8.94 5.33 13.04
N SER A 313 7.95 4.70 13.67
CA SER A 313 8.07 4.34 15.08
C SER A 313 9.04 3.17 15.26
N VAL A 314 9.79 3.16 16.37
CA VAL A 314 10.52 1.95 16.81
C VAL A 314 9.59 1.05 17.63
N LYS A 315 8.63 1.65 18.35
CA LYS A 315 7.58 0.99 19.13
C LYS A 315 6.31 1.80 19.06
N SER A 316 5.18 1.11 19.00
CA SER A 316 3.85 1.74 19.02
C SER A 316 2.84 0.83 19.74
N GLU A 317 1.65 1.35 20.04
CA GLU A 317 0.53 0.56 20.55
C GLU A 317 0.09 -0.47 19.51
N LYS A 318 -0.34 -1.65 19.93
CA LYS A 318 -0.85 -2.67 19.00
C LYS A 318 -2.20 -2.27 18.40
N PRO A 319 -2.43 -2.60 17.11
CA PRO A 319 -3.76 -2.57 16.51
C PRO A 319 -4.77 -3.43 17.29
N ARG A 320 -6.06 -3.04 17.25
CA ARG A 320 -7.14 -3.71 18.00
C ARG A 320 -8.10 -4.45 17.06
N PHE A 321 -8.09 -5.79 17.07
CA PHE A 321 -8.96 -6.65 16.25
C PHE A 321 -9.74 -7.68 17.06
#